data_AF-A0A350NVX9-F1
#
_entry.id   AF-A0A350NVX9-F1
#
_cell.length_a   1.000
_cell.length_b   1.000
_cell.length_c   1.000
_cell.angle_alpha   90.00
_cell.angle_beta   90.00
_cell.angle_gamma   90.00
#
_symmetry.space_group_name_H-M   'P 1'
#
loop_
_entity.id
_entity.type
_entity.pdbx_description
1 polymer ?
#
loop_
_entity_poly.entity_id
_entity_poly.type
_entity_poly.pdbx_seq_one_letter_code
_entity_poly.pdbx_strand_id
1 'polypeptide(L)'
;MLTGCANNPLGKSVKEPFSGSKYESNSRFYRGVGKGASKMDGIAQSQAELKARQSIAQQVQTHFEVVTDDYQRSVTGEHVDDAMARFETLAREITRTQLTDLRNLGSEKYLTEAGAYTVYVAFEIKKSSMYRHMKKQAKLDAKISKQSLKEIEALLDLEIQKAENAE
;
A
#
# COMPACT_ATOMS: atom_id res chain seq x y z
N MET A 1 49.34 1.64 -26.22
CA MET A 1 48.23 2.61 -26.05
C MET A 1 46.91 1.90 -26.26
N LEU A 2 45.84 2.47 -25.68
CA LEU A 2 44.41 2.19 -25.89
C LEU A 2 43.74 1.29 -24.84
N THR A 3 43.59 1.86 -23.64
CA THR A 3 42.53 1.57 -22.67
C THR A 3 41.17 1.87 -23.30
N GLY A 4 40.41 0.84 -23.63
CA GLY A 4 39.02 0.95 -24.07
C GLY A 4 38.09 1.08 -22.86
N CYS A 5 37.59 2.29 -22.59
CA CYS A 5 36.49 2.48 -21.65
C CYS A 5 35.20 1.95 -22.28
N ALA A 6 34.71 0.80 -21.79
CA ALA A 6 33.39 0.30 -22.11
C ALA A 6 32.34 1.23 -21.48
N ASN A 7 31.80 2.16 -22.27
CA ASN A 7 30.68 3.00 -21.85
C ASN A 7 29.42 2.14 -21.80
N ASN A 8 28.95 1.83 -20.59
CA ASN A 8 27.64 1.20 -20.38
C ASN A 8 26.53 2.21 -20.78
N PRO A 9 25.72 1.96 -21.82
CA PRO A 9 24.68 2.88 -22.27
C PRO A 9 23.58 3.10 -21.22
N LEU A 10 23.50 2.24 -20.20
CA LEU A 10 22.52 2.30 -19.10
C LEU A 10 22.97 3.19 -17.93
N GLY A 11 24.19 3.74 -17.97
CA GLY A 11 24.74 4.53 -16.86
C GLY A 11 25.26 3.69 -15.68
N LYS A 12 25.35 4.31 -14.50
CA LYS A 12 25.80 3.66 -13.25
C LYS A 12 24.60 3.18 -12.44
N SER A 13 24.65 1.95 -11.94
CA SER A 13 23.67 1.43 -10.98
C SER A 13 23.79 2.17 -9.65
N VAL A 14 22.65 2.53 -9.06
CA VAL A 14 22.55 3.17 -7.74
C VAL A 14 21.86 2.21 -6.80
N LYS A 15 22.51 1.90 -5.67
CA LYS A 15 21.92 1.09 -4.60
C LYS A 15 21.25 2.01 -3.59
N GLU A 16 19.93 2.08 -3.64
CA GLU A 16 19.16 2.83 -2.64
C GLU A 16 18.89 1.97 -1.40
N PRO A 17 18.72 2.60 -0.22
CA PRO A 17 18.24 1.93 0.99
C PRO A 17 16.91 1.21 0.77
N PHE A 18 16.64 0.23 1.62
CA PHE A 18 15.39 -0.53 1.60
C PHE A 18 15.09 -1.22 0.26
N SER A 19 16.13 -1.73 -0.39
CA SER A 19 16.04 -2.56 -1.60
C SER A 19 15.98 -4.05 -1.27
N GLY A 20 15.31 -4.82 -2.14
CA GLY A 20 15.18 -6.28 -2.04
C GLY A 20 13.88 -6.77 -1.39
N SER A 21 13.69 -8.09 -1.42
CA SER A 21 12.42 -8.76 -1.08
C SER A 21 11.89 -8.49 0.33
N LYS A 22 12.75 -8.10 1.28
CA LYS A 22 12.35 -7.70 2.64
C LYS A 22 11.43 -6.46 2.64
N TYR A 23 11.56 -5.59 1.65
CA TYR A 23 10.83 -4.33 1.55
C TYR A 23 9.72 -4.36 0.49
N GLU A 24 9.59 -5.48 -0.20
CA GLU A 24 8.51 -5.74 -1.15
C GLU A 24 7.30 -6.34 -0.43
N SER A 25 6.12 -6.01 -0.96
CA SER A 25 4.87 -6.62 -0.49
C SER A 25 4.87 -8.12 -0.72
N ASN A 26 4.19 -8.82 0.15
CA ASN A 26 4.00 -10.25 0.03
C ASN A 26 2.53 -10.62 0.31
N SER A 27 2.28 -11.90 0.48
CA SER A 27 0.97 -12.46 0.79
C SER A 27 0.35 -11.88 2.08
N ARG A 28 1.17 -11.50 3.08
CA ARG A 28 0.73 -11.10 4.44
C ARG A 28 0.79 -9.60 4.70
N PHE A 29 1.67 -8.88 4.00
CA PHE A 29 1.94 -7.47 4.24
C PHE A 29 1.90 -6.68 2.94
N TYR A 30 1.29 -5.50 2.98
CA TYR A 30 1.62 -4.45 2.03
C TYR A 30 2.81 -3.68 2.55
N ARG A 31 3.77 -3.38 1.68
CA ARG A 31 4.99 -2.64 1.98
C ARG A 31 5.19 -1.54 0.96
N GLY A 32 5.72 -0.41 1.43
CA GLY A 32 6.03 0.72 0.58
C GLY A 32 7.30 1.40 1.06
N VAL A 33 8.14 1.78 0.10
CA VAL A 33 9.34 2.59 0.33
C VAL A 33 9.09 3.98 -0.24
N GLY A 34 9.52 5.00 0.49
CA GLY A 34 9.36 6.38 0.09
C GLY A 34 10.65 7.17 0.28
N LYS A 35 10.88 8.12 -0.64
CA LYS A 35 12.07 8.97 -0.69
C LYS A 35 11.70 10.45 -0.73
N GLY A 36 12.12 11.21 0.26
CA GLY A 36 11.93 12.66 0.33
C GLY A 36 13.26 13.40 0.33
N ALA A 37 13.29 14.60 -0.24
CA ALA A 37 14.49 15.43 -0.25
C ALA A 37 14.14 16.91 -0.10
N SER A 38 14.80 17.59 0.84
CA SER A 38 14.57 19.01 1.12
C SER A 38 15.70 19.61 1.93
N LYS A 39 15.88 20.93 1.86
CA LYS A 39 16.76 21.66 2.80
C LYS A 39 16.21 21.67 4.24
N MET A 40 14.93 21.38 4.42
CA MET A 40 14.29 21.29 5.73
C MET A 40 14.00 19.84 6.07
N ASP A 41 14.57 19.35 7.18
CA ASP A 41 14.48 17.97 7.62
C ASP A 41 13.03 17.46 7.70
N GLY A 42 12.17 18.22 8.39
CA GLY A 42 10.75 17.85 8.54
C GLY A 42 10.00 17.70 7.21
N ILE A 43 10.35 18.49 6.19
CA ILE A 43 9.76 18.34 4.85
C ILE A 43 10.29 17.09 4.16
N ALA A 44 11.60 16.83 4.24
CA ALA A 44 12.18 15.63 3.64
C ALA A 44 11.55 14.36 4.26
N GLN A 45 11.41 14.33 5.57
CA GLN A 45 10.71 13.26 6.29
C GLN A 45 9.26 13.11 5.82
N SER A 46 8.48 14.19 5.84
CA SER A 46 7.05 14.16 5.46
C SER A 46 6.84 13.70 4.01
N GLN A 47 7.71 14.11 3.09
CA GLN A 47 7.68 13.65 1.69
C GLN A 47 8.00 12.16 1.56
N ALA A 48 8.99 11.67 2.30
CA ALA A 48 9.35 10.25 2.30
C ALA A 48 8.16 9.42 2.79
N GLU A 49 7.56 9.80 3.92
CA GLU A 49 6.39 9.12 4.47
C GLU A 49 5.18 9.15 3.54
N LEU A 50 4.90 10.31 2.94
CA LEU A 50 3.80 10.45 1.99
C LEU A 50 3.96 9.51 0.80
N LYS A 51 5.17 9.41 0.23
CA LYS A 51 5.43 8.52 -0.90
C LYS A 51 5.33 7.04 -0.52
N ALA A 52 5.82 6.65 0.65
CA ALA A 52 5.67 5.28 1.14
C ALA A 52 4.18 4.93 1.33
N ARG A 53 3.40 5.86 1.90
CA ARG A 53 1.94 5.73 2.03
C ARG A 53 1.26 5.61 0.67
N GLN A 54 1.62 6.44 -0.30
CA GLN A 54 1.09 6.38 -1.67
C GLN A 54 1.42 5.06 -2.37
N SER A 55 2.63 4.52 -2.17
CA SER A 55 3.01 3.22 -2.71
C SER A 55 2.13 2.10 -2.14
N ILE A 56 1.88 2.08 -0.83
CA ILE A 56 0.97 1.11 -0.20
C ILE A 56 -0.45 1.29 -0.72
N ALA A 57 -0.92 2.53 -0.78
CA ALA A 57 -2.25 2.89 -1.27
C ALA A 57 -2.53 2.35 -2.68
N GLN A 58 -1.58 2.54 -3.60
CA GLN A 58 -1.69 2.04 -4.97
C GLN A 58 -1.82 0.52 -5.01
N GLN A 59 -1.03 -0.18 -4.20
CA GLN A 59 -1.06 -1.65 -4.13
C GLN A 59 -2.38 -2.18 -3.56
N VAL A 60 -2.91 -1.50 -2.54
CA VAL A 60 -4.22 -1.82 -1.96
C VAL A 60 -5.32 -1.61 -2.99
N GLN A 61 -5.31 -0.48 -3.70
CA GLN A 61 -6.31 -0.19 -4.73
C GLN A 61 -6.30 -1.23 -5.85
N THR A 62 -5.12 -1.53 -6.41
CA THR A 62 -5.01 -2.53 -7.48
C THR A 62 -5.42 -3.92 -7.01
N HIS A 63 -5.09 -4.31 -5.77
CA HIS A 63 -5.56 -5.58 -5.21
C HIS A 63 -7.09 -5.62 -5.09
N PHE A 64 -7.69 -4.53 -4.64
CA PHE A 64 -9.14 -4.43 -4.48
C PHE A 64 -9.92 -4.40 -5.78
N GLU A 65 -9.39 -3.79 -6.83
CA GLU A 65 -9.96 -3.89 -8.18
C GLU A 65 -10.03 -5.37 -8.63
N VAL A 66 -8.94 -6.12 -8.45
CA VAL A 66 -8.91 -7.55 -8.83
C VAL A 66 -9.88 -8.40 -8.00
N VAL A 67 -9.91 -8.23 -6.67
CA VAL A 67 -10.79 -9.08 -5.86
C VAL A 67 -12.27 -8.74 -6.01
N THR A 68 -12.59 -7.47 -6.31
CA THR A 68 -13.94 -7.06 -6.70
C THR A 68 -14.36 -7.76 -7.99
N ASP A 69 -13.54 -7.66 -9.04
CA ASP A 69 -13.81 -8.30 -10.34
C ASP A 69 -14.00 -9.82 -10.20
N ASP A 70 -13.13 -10.48 -9.44
CA ASP A 70 -13.20 -11.92 -9.19
C ASP A 70 -14.46 -12.30 -8.40
N TYR A 71 -14.86 -11.48 -7.42
CA TYR A 71 -16.07 -11.70 -6.62
C TYR A 71 -17.32 -11.58 -7.49
N GLN A 72 -17.43 -10.54 -8.33
CA GLN A 72 -18.58 -10.36 -9.24
C GLN A 72 -18.72 -11.50 -10.24
N ARG A 73 -17.62 -12.12 -10.66
CA ARG A 73 -17.64 -13.28 -11.57
C ARG A 73 -18.02 -14.58 -10.89
N SER A 74 -17.71 -14.72 -9.59
CA SER A 74 -17.89 -15.96 -8.84
C SER A 74 -19.20 -16.02 -8.04
N VAL A 75 -19.77 -14.86 -7.72
CA VAL A 75 -21.00 -14.74 -6.92
C VAL A 75 -22.09 -14.06 -7.75
N THR A 76 -23.24 -14.72 -7.86
CA THR A 76 -24.43 -14.16 -8.52
C THR A 76 -25.42 -13.66 -7.47
N GLY A 77 -25.86 -12.41 -7.57
CA GLY A 77 -26.89 -11.86 -6.69
C GLY A 77 -27.30 -10.44 -7.08
N GLU A 78 -28.52 -10.07 -6.75
CA GLU A 78 -29.10 -8.76 -7.10
C GLU A 78 -28.32 -7.57 -6.52
N HIS A 79 -27.61 -7.78 -5.40
CA HIS A 79 -26.93 -6.71 -4.66
C HIS A 79 -25.40 -6.72 -4.78
N VAL A 80 -24.83 -7.65 -5.56
CA VAL A 80 -23.38 -7.80 -5.68
C VAL A 80 -22.75 -6.55 -6.30
N ASP A 81 -23.33 -6.03 -7.37
CA ASP A 81 -22.77 -4.86 -8.07
C ASP A 81 -22.80 -3.58 -7.22
N ASP A 82 -23.90 -3.32 -6.51
CA ASP A 82 -23.97 -2.19 -5.57
C ASP A 82 -22.98 -2.39 -4.41
N ALA A 83 -22.89 -3.60 -3.87
CA ALA A 83 -21.94 -3.91 -2.80
C ALA A 83 -20.50 -3.63 -3.21
N MET A 84 -20.11 -4.03 -4.43
CA MET A 84 -18.77 -3.82 -4.95
C MET A 84 -18.47 -2.35 -5.23
N ALA A 85 -19.42 -1.59 -5.78
CA ALA A 85 -19.26 -0.14 -5.94
C ALA A 85 -19.07 0.58 -4.58
N ARG A 86 -19.80 0.14 -3.55
CA ARG A 86 -19.63 0.65 -2.17
C ARG A 86 -18.29 0.23 -1.57
N PHE A 87 -17.86 -0.99 -1.80
CA PHE A 87 -16.57 -1.51 -1.36
C PHE A 87 -15.42 -0.68 -1.93
N GLU A 88 -15.41 -0.40 -3.24
CA GLU A 88 -14.38 0.42 -3.86
C GLU A 88 -14.32 1.84 -3.29
N THR A 89 -15.48 2.43 -2.99
CA THR A 89 -15.56 3.74 -2.35
C THR A 89 -14.92 3.69 -0.96
N LEU A 90 -15.30 2.70 -0.14
CA LEU A 90 -14.76 2.49 1.19
C LEU A 90 -13.25 2.25 1.17
N ALA A 91 -12.77 1.44 0.23
CA ALA A 91 -11.35 1.17 0.02
C ALA A 91 -10.55 2.46 -0.24
N ARG A 92 -11.05 3.34 -1.12
CA ARG A 92 -10.44 4.65 -1.41
C ARG A 92 -10.40 5.55 -0.18
N GLU A 93 -11.49 5.58 0.59
CA GLU A 93 -11.58 6.37 1.81
C GLU A 93 -10.59 5.89 2.88
N ILE A 94 -10.53 4.60 3.18
CA ILE A 94 -9.62 4.06 4.20
C ILE A 94 -8.17 4.28 3.82
N THR A 95 -7.85 4.05 2.54
CA THR A 95 -6.51 4.28 1.99
C THR A 95 -6.07 5.74 2.15
N ARG A 96 -7.01 6.69 2.00
CA ARG A 96 -6.75 8.12 2.20
C ARG A 96 -6.61 8.52 3.66
N THR A 97 -7.37 7.89 4.55
CA THR A 97 -7.60 8.41 5.91
C THR A 97 -6.78 7.70 6.99
N GLN A 98 -6.34 6.45 6.76
CA GLN A 98 -5.97 5.54 7.87
C GLN A 98 -4.72 4.68 7.63
N LEU A 99 -3.74 5.18 6.87
CA LEU A 99 -2.37 4.65 6.95
C LEU A 99 -1.63 5.12 8.23
N THR A 100 -2.35 5.20 9.36
CA THR A 100 -1.83 5.52 10.69
C THR A 100 -1.28 4.29 11.41
N ASP A 101 -1.80 3.09 11.09
CA ASP A 101 -1.30 1.81 11.63
C ASP A 101 -0.15 1.21 10.81
N LEU A 102 0.57 2.06 10.07
CA LEU A 102 1.78 1.64 9.37
C LEU A 102 2.87 1.33 10.38
N ARG A 103 3.42 0.11 10.32
CA ARG A 103 4.62 -0.25 11.07
C ARG A 103 5.86 0.23 10.31
N ASN A 104 6.74 0.93 11.01
CA ASN A 104 8.06 1.31 10.49
C ASN A 104 8.98 0.08 10.39
N LEU A 105 9.48 -0.20 9.18
CA LEU A 105 10.48 -1.23 8.92
C LEU A 105 11.91 -0.68 8.96
N GLY A 106 12.07 0.62 8.77
CA GLY A 106 13.35 1.30 8.76
C GLY A 106 13.21 2.74 8.24
N SER A 107 14.12 3.59 8.70
CA SER A 107 14.31 4.94 8.17
C SER A 107 15.80 5.21 8.05
N GLU A 108 16.21 5.83 6.95
CA GLU A 108 17.59 6.26 6.73
C GLU A 108 17.59 7.71 6.27
N LYS A 109 18.48 8.51 6.85
CA LYS A 109 18.57 9.95 6.61
C LYS A 109 20.01 10.33 6.27
N TYR A 110 20.15 11.10 5.20
CA TYR A 110 21.42 11.56 4.67
C TYR A 110 21.41 13.09 4.61
N LEU A 111 22.53 13.71 4.98
CA LEU A 111 22.75 15.14 4.83
C LEU A 111 23.84 15.35 3.78
N THR A 112 23.53 16.11 2.74
CA THR A 112 24.50 16.48 1.71
C THR A 112 25.38 17.63 2.19
N GLU A 113 26.57 17.80 1.60
CA GLU A 113 27.47 18.92 1.88
C GLU A 113 26.80 20.30 1.62
N ALA A 114 25.83 20.33 0.69
CA ALA A 114 25.02 21.52 0.40
C ALA A 114 23.89 21.78 1.41
N GLY A 115 23.82 21.02 2.51
CA GLY A 115 22.85 21.18 3.59
C GLY A 115 21.44 20.65 3.28
N ALA A 116 21.27 19.86 2.21
CA ALA A 116 20.00 19.22 1.90
C ALA A 116 19.89 17.83 2.53
N TYR A 117 18.74 17.54 3.16
CA TYR A 117 18.37 16.25 3.70
C TYR A 117 17.77 15.37 2.60
N THR A 118 18.15 14.10 2.58
CA THR A 118 17.48 13.02 1.84
C THR A 118 17.06 11.95 2.84
N VAL A 119 15.77 11.63 2.86
CA VAL A 119 15.19 10.65 3.78
C VAL A 119 14.59 9.51 2.97
N TYR A 120 14.88 8.29 3.40
CA TYR A 120 14.22 7.08 2.98
C TYR A 120 13.43 6.52 4.15
N VAL A 121 12.22 6.04 3.89
CA VAL A 121 11.43 5.29 4.88
C VAL A 121 10.85 4.04 4.24
N ALA A 122 10.73 2.98 5.02
CA ALA A 122 10.02 1.77 4.65
C ALA A 122 8.91 1.50 5.66
N PHE A 123 7.69 1.34 5.17
CA PHE A 123 6.53 1.00 5.98
C PHE A 123 5.91 -0.32 5.56
N GLU A 124 5.23 -0.96 6.51
CA GLU A 124 4.35 -2.07 6.22
C GLU A 124 3.02 -1.98 6.96
N ILE A 125 2.00 -2.62 6.40
CA ILE A 125 0.73 -2.89 7.06
C ILE A 125 0.34 -4.35 6.85
N LYS A 126 -0.12 -4.99 7.92
CA LYS A 126 -0.61 -6.36 7.86
C LYS A 126 -1.96 -6.38 7.15
N LYS A 127 -2.06 -7.13 6.06
CA LYS A 127 -3.27 -7.17 5.19
C LYS A 127 -4.52 -7.54 5.98
N SER A 128 -4.47 -8.62 6.77
CA SER A 128 -5.62 -9.06 7.56
C SER A 128 -6.07 -8.04 8.62
N SER A 129 -5.15 -7.25 9.17
CA SER A 129 -5.49 -6.16 10.09
C SER A 129 -6.23 -5.03 9.37
N MET A 130 -5.73 -4.66 8.19
CA MET A 130 -6.34 -3.64 7.34
C MET A 130 -7.76 -4.07 6.91
N TYR A 131 -7.92 -5.31 6.45
CA TYR A 131 -9.22 -5.84 6.02
C TYR A 131 -10.24 -5.91 7.17
N ARG A 132 -9.81 -6.31 8.37
CA ARG A 132 -10.66 -6.27 9.57
C ARG A 132 -11.09 -4.86 9.93
N HIS A 133 -10.17 -3.91 9.85
CA HIS A 133 -10.49 -2.51 10.08
C HIS A 133 -11.49 -1.98 9.04
N MET A 134 -11.30 -2.33 7.77
CA MET A 134 -12.24 -2.01 6.70
C MET A 134 -13.61 -2.62 6.94
N LYS A 135 -13.68 -3.89 7.38
CA LYS A 135 -14.94 -4.52 7.78
C LYS A 135 -15.63 -3.76 8.90
N LYS A 136 -14.88 -3.26 9.88
CA LYS A 136 -15.42 -2.42 10.96
C LYS A 136 -15.95 -1.09 10.43
N GLN A 137 -15.24 -0.43 9.50
CA GLN A 137 -15.71 0.82 8.89
C GLN A 137 -16.98 0.59 8.06
N ALA A 138 -17.06 -0.48 7.26
CA ALA A 138 -18.25 -0.82 6.49
C ALA A 138 -19.49 -0.95 7.39
N LYS A 139 -19.35 -1.59 8.56
CA LYS A 139 -20.45 -1.74 9.54
C LYS A 139 -20.95 -0.42 10.13
N LEU A 140 -20.08 0.60 10.15
CA LEU A 140 -20.40 1.92 10.69
C LEU A 140 -20.94 2.87 9.62
N ASP A 141 -20.82 2.52 8.34
CA ASP A 141 -21.33 3.35 7.24
C ASP A 141 -22.82 3.11 7.02
N ALA A 142 -23.63 4.07 7.47
CA ALA A 142 -25.07 4.07 7.32
C ALA A 142 -25.54 4.13 5.85
N LYS A 143 -24.67 4.45 4.89
CA LYS A 143 -24.99 4.49 3.46
C LYS A 143 -25.01 3.11 2.81
N ILE A 144 -24.46 2.09 3.48
CA ILE A 144 -24.40 0.73 2.97
C ILE A 144 -25.69 0.00 3.40
N SER A 145 -26.42 -0.56 2.43
CA SER A 145 -27.62 -1.34 2.72
C SER A 145 -27.26 -2.62 3.50
N LYS A 146 -28.22 -3.21 4.23
CA LYS A 146 -27.97 -4.46 4.97
C LYS A 146 -27.56 -5.60 4.05
N GLN A 147 -28.11 -5.65 2.83
CA GLN A 147 -27.79 -6.66 1.83
C GLN A 147 -26.39 -6.44 1.27
N SER A 148 -26.08 -5.21 0.86
CA SER A 148 -24.75 -4.86 0.34
C SER A 148 -23.66 -5.06 1.40
N LEU A 149 -23.96 -4.78 2.67
CA LEU A 149 -23.06 -5.04 3.79
C LEU A 149 -22.71 -6.52 3.92
N LYS A 150 -23.67 -7.44 3.75
CA LYS A 150 -23.41 -8.88 3.82
C LYS A 150 -22.42 -9.33 2.75
N GLU A 151 -22.57 -8.84 1.53
CA GLU A 151 -21.64 -9.16 0.43
C GLU A 151 -20.24 -8.60 0.69
N ILE A 152 -20.16 -7.35 1.17
CA ILE A 152 -18.89 -6.73 1.57
C ILE A 152 -18.21 -7.52 2.70
N GLU A 153 -18.98 -7.94 3.70
CA GLU A 153 -18.46 -8.77 4.80
C GLU A 153 -17.96 -10.11 4.31
N ALA A 154 -18.68 -10.77 3.39
CA ALA A 154 -18.29 -12.05 2.82
C ALA A 154 -16.97 -11.95 2.03
N LEU A 155 -16.83 -10.94 1.16
CA LEU A 155 -15.59 -10.65 0.44
C LEU A 155 -14.43 -10.39 1.43
N LEU A 156 -14.66 -9.55 2.44
CA LEU A 156 -13.64 -9.22 3.42
C LEU A 156 -13.21 -10.41 4.27
N ASP A 157 -14.15 -11.29 4.63
CA ASP A 157 -13.84 -12.51 5.37
C ASP A 157 -12.99 -13.47 4.54
N LEU A 158 -13.30 -13.60 3.24
CA LEU A 158 -12.47 -14.37 2.31
C LEU A 158 -11.04 -13.82 2.24
N GLU A 159 -10.88 -12.50 2.08
CA GLU A 159 -9.57 -11.85 2.00
C GLU A 159 -8.80 -11.90 3.32
N ILE A 160 -9.49 -11.82 4.46
CA ILE A 160 -8.90 -12.02 5.78
C ILE A 160 -8.34 -13.44 5.88
N GLN A 161 -9.13 -14.46 5.54
CA GLN A 161 -8.69 -15.85 5.60
C GLN A 161 -7.49 -16.10 4.69
N LYS A 162 -7.51 -15.60 3.44
CA LYS A 162 -6.36 -15.69 2.52
C LYS A 162 -5.11 -15.05 3.12
N ALA A 163 -5.22 -13.88 3.73
CA ALA A 163 -4.09 -13.18 4.33
C ALA A 163 -3.57 -13.83 5.62
N GLU A 164 -4.40 -14.58 6.35
CA GLU A 164 -4.02 -15.28 7.57
C GLU A 164 -3.41 -16.65 7.33
N ASN A 165 -3.89 -17.35 6.31
CA ASN A 165 -3.39 -18.67 5.90
C ASN A 165 -2.19 -18.59 4.97
N ALA A 166 -1.79 -17.38 4.59
CA ALA A 166 -0.58 -17.13 3.83
C ALA A 166 0.68 -17.40 4.67
N GLU A 167 1.60 -18.20 4.13
CA GLU A 167 2.93 -18.44 4.68
C GLU A 167 3.84 -17.20 4.54
#